data_AF-R7THJ2-F1
#
_entry.id   AF-R7THJ2-F1
#
_cell.length_a   1.000
_cell.length_b   1.000
_cell.length_c   1.000
_cell.angle_alpha   90.00
_cell.angle_beta   90.00
_cell.angle_gamma   90.00
#
_symmetry.space_group_name_H-M   'P 1'
#
loop_
_entity.id
_entity.type
_entity.pdbx_description
1 polymer ?
#
loop_
_entity_poly.entity_id
_entity_poly.type
_entity_poly.pdbx_seq_one_letter_code
_entity_poly.pdbx_strand_id
1 'polypeptide(L)'
;MSAPRERIKQLEDVERDVTSSLQCAAQALAEMTKEKPNAKQIEASSTQFIKKLEGVEKTLVEQLQYLASYSTGQSHEGSSYARSKDLQMTNQRMFLVKRRLDDLQLLANERRLRNSSNTTQESASFHGHNAYHL
;
A
#
# COMPACT_ATOMS: atom_id res chain seq x y z
N MET A 1 -9.44 10.33 -0.11
CA MET A 1 -8.02 10.73 -0.25
C MET A 1 -7.58 10.26 -1.63
N SER A 2 -7.17 11.16 -2.53
CA SER A 2 -6.87 10.79 -3.93
C SER A 2 -5.62 9.91 -3.98
N ALA A 3 -5.69 8.82 -4.73
CA ALA A 3 -4.57 7.89 -4.85
C ALA A 3 -3.36 8.59 -5.50
N PRO A 4 -2.10 8.16 -5.24
CA PRO A 4 -0.90 8.75 -5.85
C PRO A 4 -1.00 8.93 -7.38
N ARG A 5 -1.68 7.98 -8.04
CA ARG A 5 -1.94 8.00 -9.49
C ARG A 5 -2.88 9.12 -9.93
N GLU A 6 -3.85 9.48 -9.09
CA GLU A 6 -4.78 10.58 -9.35
C GLU A 6 -4.08 11.94 -9.17
N ARG A 7 -3.11 12.04 -8.26
CA ARG A 7 -2.26 13.24 -8.14
C ARG A 7 -1.31 13.44 -9.31
N ILE A 8 -0.73 12.36 -9.84
CA ILE A 8 0.06 12.43 -11.08
C ILE A 8 -0.80 12.97 -12.21
N LYS A 9 -2.02 12.44 -12.36
CA LYS A 9 -2.98 12.95 -13.35
C LYS A 9 -3.31 14.44 -13.15
N GLN A 10 -3.49 14.89 -11.90
CA GLN A 10 -3.69 16.32 -11.60
C GLN A 10 -2.50 17.18 -12.03
N LEU A 11 -1.26 16.70 -11.89
CA LEU A 11 -0.08 17.41 -12.38
C LEU A 11 0.00 17.44 -13.91
N GLU A 12 -0.42 16.36 -14.59
CA GLU A 12 -0.54 16.34 -16.06
C GLU A 12 -1.63 17.31 -16.56
N ASP A 13 -2.73 17.46 -15.81
CA ASP A 13 -3.75 18.48 -16.08
C ASP A 13 -3.17 19.90 -15.90
N VAL A 14 -2.40 20.13 -14.83
CA VAL A 14 -1.71 21.42 -14.60
C VAL A 14 -0.73 21.76 -15.74
N GLU A 15 0.05 20.78 -16.23
CA GLU A 15 0.98 21.00 -17.35
C GLU A 15 0.24 21.41 -18.64
N ARG A 16 -0.92 20.79 -18.88
CA ARG A 16 -1.82 21.20 -19.98
C ARG A 16 -2.35 22.62 -19.79
N ASP A 17 -2.75 22.99 -18.57
CA ASP A 17 -3.24 24.32 -18.26
C ASP A 17 -2.16 25.40 -18.39
N VAL A 18 -0.90 25.10 -18.05
CA VAL A 18 0.27 25.96 -18.30
C VAL A 18 0.46 26.20 -19.79
N THR A 19 0.43 25.15 -20.60
CA THR A 19 0.53 25.28 -22.06
C THR A 19 -0.62 26.13 -22.61
N SER A 20 -1.83 25.91 -22.09
CA SER A 20 -3.03 26.61 -22.51
C SER A 20 -3.03 28.09 -22.08
N SER A 21 -2.42 28.44 -20.94
CA SER A 21 -2.28 29.82 -20.48
C SER A 21 -1.28 30.56 -21.38
N LEU A 22 -0.13 29.95 -21.69
CA LEU A 22 0.83 30.51 -22.65
C LEU A 22 0.20 30.77 -24.02
N GLN A 23 -0.69 29.88 -24.48
CA GLN A 23 -1.42 30.10 -25.73
C GLN A 23 -2.36 31.32 -25.67
N CYS A 24 -3.06 31.55 -24.55
CA CYS A 24 -3.88 32.75 -24.36
C CYS A 24 -3.03 34.03 -24.39
N ALA A 25 -1.86 34.02 -23.75
CA ALA A 25 -0.94 35.14 -23.79
C ALA A 25 -0.40 35.40 -25.21
N ALA A 26 -0.01 34.34 -25.92
CA ALA A 26 0.44 34.42 -27.30
C ALA A 26 -0.64 35.00 -28.23
N GLN A 27 -1.91 34.62 -28.04
CA GLN A 27 -3.03 35.19 -28.80
C GLN A 27 -3.23 36.68 -28.53
N ALA A 28 -3.12 37.11 -27.27
CA ALA A 28 -3.18 38.54 -26.92
C ALA A 28 -2.06 39.33 -27.60
N LEU A 29 -0.82 38.82 -27.52
CA LEU A 29 0.35 39.46 -28.14
C LEU A 29 0.22 39.49 -29.67
N ALA A 30 -0.20 38.39 -30.31
CA ALA A 30 -0.41 38.34 -31.74
C ALA A 30 -1.45 39.36 -32.21
N GLU A 31 -2.54 39.53 -31.45
CA GLU A 31 -3.57 40.53 -31.75
C GLU A 31 -3.02 41.96 -31.66
N MET A 32 -2.15 42.26 -30.69
CA MET A 32 -1.51 43.56 -30.53
C MET A 32 -0.59 43.94 -31.68
N THR A 33 -0.05 42.96 -32.42
CA THR A 33 0.85 43.22 -33.56
C THR A 33 0.14 43.55 -34.87
N LYS A 34 -1.20 43.47 -34.92
CA LYS A 34 -1.98 43.76 -36.13
C LYS A 34 -2.02 45.26 -36.42
N GLU A 35 -2.21 45.64 -37.69
CA GLU A 35 -2.39 47.04 -38.10
C GLU A 35 -3.58 47.73 -37.40
N LYS A 36 -4.64 46.96 -37.09
CA LYS A 36 -5.81 47.40 -36.33
C LYS A 36 -6.12 46.42 -35.21
N PRO A 37 -5.49 46.57 -34.03
CA PRO A 37 -5.69 45.65 -32.91
C PRO A 37 -7.13 45.66 -32.38
N ASN A 38 -7.69 44.48 -32.10
CA ASN A 38 -9.00 44.37 -31.44
C ASN A 38 -8.87 44.36 -29.92
N ALA A 39 -9.14 45.50 -29.28
CA ALA A 39 -9.04 45.66 -27.83
C ALA A 39 -9.86 44.63 -27.03
N LYS A 40 -11.09 44.29 -27.48
CA LYS A 40 -11.94 43.31 -26.78
C LYS A 40 -11.34 41.91 -26.79
N GLN A 41 -10.68 41.54 -27.89
CA GLN A 41 -10.05 40.23 -28.04
C GLN A 41 -8.77 40.13 -27.21
N ILE A 42 -7.99 41.21 -27.15
CA ILE A 42 -6.80 41.32 -26.28
C ILE A 42 -7.22 41.18 -24.81
N GLU A 43 -8.25 41.90 -24.39
CA GLU A 43 -8.76 41.87 -23.01
C GLU A 43 -9.31 40.49 -22.63
N ALA A 44 -10.07 39.86 -23.53
CA ALA A 44 -10.60 38.51 -23.31
C ALA A 44 -9.47 37.47 -23.16
N SER A 45 -8.47 37.51 -24.06
CA SER A 45 -7.32 36.57 -24.03
C SER A 45 -6.46 36.79 -22.78
N SER A 46 -6.25 38.05 -22.38
CA SER A 46 -5.50 38.41 -21.18
C SER A 46 -6.21 37.99 -19.90
N THR A 47 -7.54 38.18 -19.83
CA THR A 47 -8.36 37.72 -18.70
C THR A 47 -8.35 36.20 -18.60
N GLN A 48 -8.43 35.50 -19.73
CA GLN A 48 -8.35 34.03 -19.75
C GLN A 48 -6.97 33.53 -19.31
N PHE A 49 -5.89 34.21 -19.72
CA PHE A 49 -4.53 33.92 -19.26
C PHE A 49 -4.43 34.03 -17.73
N ILE A 50 -4.87 35.16 -17.16
CA ILE A 50 -4.84 35.41 -15.71
C ILE A 50 -5.62 34.32 -14.97
N LYS A 51 -6.86 34.03 -15.36
CA LYS A 51 -7.69 33.01 -14.72
C LYS A 51 -7.05 31.61 -14.73
N LYS A 52 -6.42 31.23 -15.85
CA LYS A 52 -5.72 29.95 -15.94
C LYS A 52 -4.49 29.92 -15.05
N LEU A 53 -3.74 31.02 -15.00
CA LEU A 53 -2.55 31.13 -14.17
C LEU A 53 -2.90 31.05 -12.68
N GLU A 54 -3.96 31.72 -12.24
CA GLU A 54 -4.49 31.61 -10.87
C GLU A 54 -4.89 30.17 -10.52
N GLY A 55 -5.52 29.46 -11.46
CA GLY A 55 -5.86 28.04 -11.31
C GLY A 55 -4.63 27.16 -11.15
N VAL A 56 -3.64 27.32 -12.02
CA VAL A 56 -2.35 26.61 -11.97
C VAL A 56 -1.66 26.85 -10.63
N GLU A 57 -1.56 28.11 -10.20
CA GLU A 57 -0.93 28.47 -8.93
C GLU A 57 -1.63 27.80 -7.75
N LYS A 58 -2.96 27.89 -7.68
CA LYS A 58 -3.75 27.26 -6.62
C LYS A 58 -3.49 25.76 -6.55
N THR A 59 -3.58 25.05 -7.67
CA THR A 59 -3.38 23.59 -7.70
C THR A 59 -1.94 23.21 -7.32
N LEU A 60 -0.93 23.96 -7.78
CA LEU A 60 0.46 23.70 -7.40
C LEU A 60 0.68 23.93 -5.90
N VAL A 61 0.10 24.97 -5.31
CA VAL A 61 0.15 25.21 -3.86
C VAL A 61 -0.49 24.06 -3.09
N GLU A 62 -1.63 23.54 -3.54
CA GLU A 62 -2.27 22.36 -2.93
C GLU A 62 -1.39 21.10 -3.01
N GLN A 63 -0.70 20.87 -4.13
CA GLN A 63 0.26 19.76 -4.27
C GLN A 63 1.51 19.96 -3.40
N LEU A 64 2.01 21.19 -3.28
CA LEU A 64 3.13 21.52 -2.40
C LEU A 64 2.77 21.32 -0.92
N GLN A 65 1.59 21.76 -0.50
CA GLN A 65 1.08 21.53 0.86
C GLN A 65 0.90 20.04 1.16
N TYR A 66 0.45 19.26 0.17
CA TYR A 66 0.44 17.81 0.28
C TYR A 66 1.85 17.26 0.43
N LEU A 67 2.78 17.57 -0.46
CA LEU A 67 4.15 17.09 -0.34
C LEU A 67 4.79 17.51 1.00
N ALA A 68 4.54 18.73 1.46
CA ALA A 68 5.00 19.19 2.77
C ALA A 68 4.40 18.36 3.91
N SER A 69 3.08 18.14 3.95
CA SER A 69 2.43 17.35 5.02
C SER A 69 2.77 15.86 5.00
N TYR A 70 3.05 15.30 3.82
CA TYR A 70 3.40 13.87 3.67
C TYR A 70 4.91 13.64 3.81
N SER A 71 5.75 14.60 3.41
CA SER A 71 7.21 14.55 3.59
C SER A 71 7.64 14.91 5.03
N THR A 72 6.82 15.66 5.78
CA THR A 72 7.06 15.98 7.20
C THR A 72 6.57 14.91 8.18
N GLY A 73 6.22 13.72 7.69
CA GLY A 73 6.09 12.52 8.53
C GLY A 73 4.77 12.37 9.29
N GLN A 74 3.68 12.99 8.84
CA GLN A 74 2.36 12.47 9.23
C GLN A 74 2.25 11.04 8.70
N SER A 75 1.94 10.10 9.61
CA SER A 75 2.07 8.66 9.43
C SER A 75 1.16 8.12 8.31
N HIS A 76 1.56 8.28 7.05
CA HIS A 76 0.79 7.78 5.91
C HIS A 76 1.50 6.57 5.32
N GLU A 77 0.80 5.44 5.38
CA GLU A 77 1.00 4.17 4.66
C GLU A 77 2.35 3.47 4.75
N GLY A 78 3.52 4.12 4.67
CA GLY A 78 4.82 3.43 4.71
C GLY A 78 5.08 2.70 6.04
N SER A 79 4.77 3.34 7.18
CA SER A 79 4.94 2.73 8.50
C SER A 79 3.75 1.83 8.90
N SER A 80 2.53 2.16 8.50
CA SER A 80 1.34 1.34 8.79
C SER A 80 1.23 0.12 7.89
N TYR A 81 1.49 0.22 6.58
CA TYR A 81 1.53 -0.92 5.66
C TYR A 81 2.66 -1.87 6.03
N ALA A 82 3.87 -1.35 6.31
CA ALA A 82 4.98 -2.18 6.78
C ALA A 82 4.59 -2.94 8.07
N ARG A 83 4.04 -2.25 9.08
CA ARG A 83 3.56 -2.89 10.32
C ARG A 83 2.44 -3.90 10.08
N SER A 84 1.46 -3.59 9.24
CA SER A 84 0.36 -4.50 8.90
C SER A 84 0.85 -5.71 8.11
N LYS A 85 1.82 -5.53 7.22
CA LYS A 85 2.43 -6.61 6.45
C LYS A 85 3.31 -7.49 7.33
N ASP A 86 4.11 -6.89 8.20
CA ASP A 86 4.91 -7.59 9.19
C ASP A 86 4.04 -8.39 10.15
N LEU A 87 2.91 -7.82 10.60
CA LEU A 87 1.92 -8.54 11.40
C LEU A 87 1.30 -9.70 10.62
N GLN A 88 0.90 -9.49 9.35
CA GLN A 88 0.35 -10.55 8.49
C GLN A 88 1.36 -11.70 8.32
N MET A 89 2.62 -11.38 8.03
CA MET A 89 3.69 -12.35 7.89
C MET A 89 3.99 -13.08 9.21
N THR A 90 3.99 -12.37 10.34
CA THR A 90 4.19 -12.94 11.66
C THR A 90 3.06 -13.90 12.03
N ASN A 91 1.81 -13.54 11.75
CA ASN A 91 0.65 -14.42 11.97
C ASN A 91 0.72 -15.68 11.11
N GLN A 92 1.11 -15.57 9.83
CA GLN A 92 1.33 -16.73 8.96
C GLN A 92 2.43 -17.65 9.50
N ARG A 93 3.55 -17.07 9.94
CA ARG A 93 4.65 -17.84 10.56
C ARG A 93 4.20 -18.52 11.85
N MET A 94 3.46 -17.82 12.71
CA MET A 94 2.91 -18.37 13.94
C MET A 94 1.96 -19.54 13.68
N PHE A 95 1.08 -19.43 12.67
CA PHE A 95 0.20 -20.52 12.27
C PHE A 95 0.98 -21.77 11.85
N LEU A 96 2.06 -21.61 11.08
CA LEU A 96 2.93 -22.73 10.68
C LEU A 96 3.62 -23.38 11.88
N VAL A 97 4.12 -22.58 12.83
CA VAL A 97 4.75 -23.09 14.06
C VAL A 97 3.73 -23.86 14.90
N LYS A 98 2.52 -23.32 15.08
CA LYS A 98 1.45 -23.98 15.81
C LYS A 98 1.10 -25.33 15.19
N ARG A 99 0.93 -25.40 13.87
CA ARG A 99 0.65 -26.66 13.17
C ARG A 99 1.73 -27.71 13.41
N ARG A 100 3.00 -27.33 13.33
CA ARG A 100 4.12 -28.24 13.61
C ARG A 100 4.13 -28.74 15.06
N LEU A 101 3.75 -27.89 16.01
CA LEU A 101 3.64 -28.29 17.41
C LEU A 101 2.53 -29.32 17.60
N ASP A 102 1.38 -29.10 16.98
CA ASP A 102 0.24 -30.03 17.03
C ASP A 102 0.63 -31.40 16.44
N ASP A 103 1.33 -31.42 15.29
CA ASP A 103 1.85 -32.65 14.67
C ASP A 103 2.81 -33.40 15.62
N LEU A 104 3.71 -32.68 16.29
CA LEU A 104 4.65 -33.27 17.25
C LEU A 104 3.95 -33.80 18.50
N GLN A 105 2.93 -33.11 19.00
CA GLN A 105 2.12 -33.58 20.12
C GLN A 105 1.40 -34.88 19.78
N LEU A 106 0.85 -34.99 18.57
CA LEU A 106 0.22 -36.21 18.09
C LEU A 106 1.22 -37.38 18.06
N LEU A 107 2.40 -37.18 17.46
CA LEU A 107 3.47 -38.19 17.43
C LEU A 107 3.96 -38.57 18.83
N ALA A 108 4.07 -37.61 19.75
CA ALA A 108 4.47 -37.88 21.13
C ALA A 108 3.42 -38.73 21.85
N ASN A 109 2.14 -38.42 21.66
CA ASN A 109 1.03 -39.18 22.22
C ASN A 109 0.98 -40.61 21.66
N GLU A 110 1.17 -40.78 20.34
CA GLU A 110 1.27 -42.10 19.70
C GLU A 110 2.43 -42.92 20.27
N ARG A 111 3.62 -42.33 20.44
CA ARG A 111 4.76 -43.01 21.07
C ARG A 111 4.45 -43.42 22.50
N ARG A 112 3.78 -42.56 23.27
CA ARG A 112 3.40 -42.86 24.66
C ARG A 112 2.44 -44.05 24.70
N LEU A 113 1.42 -44.06 23.85
CA LEU A 113 0.45 -45.15 23.75
C LEU A 113 1.13 -46.46 23.34
N ARG A 114 2.00 -46.43 22.33
CA ARG A 114 2.77 -47.60 21.90
C ARG A 114 3.67 -48.15 23.00
N ASN A 115 4.34 -47.28 23.76
CA ASN A 115 5.18 -47.72 24.87
C ASN A 115 4.36 -48.39 25.98
N SER A 116 3.15 -47.89 26.29
CA SER A 116 2.23 -48.54 27.25
C SER A 116 1.72 -49.91 26.76
N SER A 117 1.52 -50.08 25.45
CA SER A 117 1.15 -51.37 24.87
C SER A 117 2.29 -52.40 24.97
N ASN A 118 3.53 -51.98 24.73
CA ASN A 118 4.70 -52.85 24.82
C ASN A 118 4.99 -53.32 26.25
N THR A 119 4.80 -52.47 27.27
CA THR A 119 4.98 -52.87 28.68
C THR A 119 3.95 -53.91 29.13
N THR A 120 2.74 -53.88 28.54
CA THR A 120 1.66 -54.83 28.85
C THR A 120 1.91 -56.20 28.21
N GLN A 121 2.49 -56.25 27.01
CA GLN A 121 2.85 -57.51 26.34
C GLN A 121 4.06 -58.21 27.00
N GLU A 122 5.10 -57.49 27.42
CA GLU A 122 6.21 -58.09 28.18
C GLU A 122 5.75 -58.70 29.50
N SER A 123 4.86 -58.00 30.22
CA SER A 123 4.28 -58.49 31.49
C SER A 123 3.42 -59.76 31.31
N ALA A 124 2.65 -59.83 30.21
CA ALA A 124 1.83 -61.01 29.88
C ALA A 124 2.68 -62.21 29.42
N SER A 125 3.79 -61.97 28.69
CA SER A 125 4.73 -63.02 28.30
C SER A 125 5.50 -63.62 29.48
N PHE A 126 5.74 -62.83 30.55
CA PHE A 126 6.41 -63.31 31.75
C PHE A 126 5.50 -64.18 32.65
N HIS A 127 4.18 -63.94 32.65
CA HIS A 127 3.22 -64.76 33.41
C HIS A 127 2.80 -66.06 32.71
N GLY A 128 3.11 -66.23 31.42
CA GLY A 128 2.77 -67.44 30.66
C GLY A 128 3.77 -68.60 30.76
N HIS A 129 4.91 -68.42 31.44
CA HIS A 129 5.98 -69.44 31.48
C HIS A 129 6.23 -70.06 32.87
N ASN A 130 5.44 -69.71 33.89
CA ASN A 130 5.63 -70.21 35.26
C ASN A 130 4.38 -70.90 35.83
N ALA A 131 3.69 -71.69 35.01
CA ALA A 131 2.51 -72.49 35.40
C ALA A 131 2.61 -73.98 35.04
N TYR A 132 3.78 -74.47 34.63
CA TYR A 132 4.02 -75.90 34.40
C TYR A 132 5.39 -76.31 34.92
N HIS A 133 5.49 -76.54 36.23
CA HIS A 133 6.36 -77.58 36.76
C HIS A 133 5.86 -78.00 38.15
N LEU A 134 5.80 -79.33 38.31
CA LEU A 134 5.20 -80.12 39.39
C LEU A 134 5.47 -79.61 40.82
#